data_AF-A0A2A4PH21-F1
#
_entry.id   AF-A0A2A4PH21-F1
#
_cell.length_a   1.000
_cell.length_b   1.000
_cell.length_c   1.000
_cell.angle_alpha   90.00
_cell.angle_beta   90.00
_cell.angle_gamma   90.00
#
_symmetry.space_group_name_H-M   'P 1'
#
loop_
_entity.id
_entity.type
_entity.pdbx_description
1 polymer ?
#
loop_
_entity_poly.entity_id
_entity_poly.type
_entity_poly.pdbx_seq_one_letter_code
_entity_poly.pdbx_strand_id
1 'polypeptide(L)' 'MKITATLLCLASAAALVSGCDSARRAFSSDKTAPDEFAVYSRPPLSLPPEYTLLPPKPGEKFQRGDSSAALAKQAIVGQ' A
#
# COMPACT_ATOMS: atom_id res chain seq x y z
N MET A 1 -21.38 56.38 16.92
CA MET A 1 -19.93 56.09 16.72
C MET A 1 -19.49 54.73 17.24
N LYS A 2 -20.03 54.24 18.37
CA LYS A 2 -19.68 52.91 18.90
C LYS A 2 -20.11 51.77 17.97
N ILE A 3 -21.36 51.79 17.51
CA ILE A 3 -21.95 50.74 16.66
C ILE A 3 -21.27 50.64 15.30
N THR A 4 -20.91 51.77 14.68
CA THR A 4 -20.16 51.79 13.42
C THR A 4 -18.76 51.21 13.56
N ALA A 5 -18.07 51.47 14.68
CA ALA A 5 -16.78 50.85 14.98
C ALA A 5 -16.89 49.34 15.24
N THR A 6 -17.95 48.89 15.93
CA THR A 6 -18.20 47.45 16.16
C THR A 6 -18.48 46.70 14.86
N LEU A 7 -19.28 47.27 13.96
CA LEU A 7 -19.56 46.69 12.65
C LEU A 7 -18.31 46.62 11.77
N LEU A 8 -17.45 47.64 11.80
CA LEU A 8 -16.20 47.66 11.05
C LEU A 8 -15.22 46.58 11.55
N CYS A 9 -15.11 46.40 12.87
CA CYS A 9 -14.30 45.32 13.45
C CYS A 9 -14.86 43.93 13.13
N LEU A 10 -16.18 43.75 13.12
CA LEU A 10 -16.79 42.46 12.79
C LEU A 10 -16.59 42.11 11.32
N ALA A 11 -16.71 43.10 10.42
CA ALA A 11 -16.48 42.93 9.00
C ALA A 11 -15.01 42.58 8.68
N SER A 12 -14.05 43.22 9.35
CA SER A 12 -12.63 42.90 9.16
C SER A 12 -12.28 41.50 9.69
N ALA A 13 -12.83 41.10 10.83
CA ALA A 13 -12.64 39.75 11.37
C ALA A 13 -13.24 38.67 10.44
N ALA A 14 -14.43 38.91 9.88
CA ALA A 14 -15.05 37.99 8.93
C ALA A 14 -14.23 37.86 7.63
N ALA A 15 -13.67 38.97 7.13
CA ALA A 15 -12.80 38.95 5.96
C ALA A 15 -11.53 38.12 6.20
N LEU A 16 -10.91 38.24 7.37
CA LEU A 16 -9.71 37.48 7.74
C LEU A 16 -9.95 35.96 7.84
N VAL A 17 -11.11 35.53 8.36
CA VAL A 17 -11.40 34.09 8.52
C VAL A 17 -11.95 33.44 7.24
N SER A 18 -12.49 34.23 6.31
CA SER A 18 -13.08 33.72 5.06
C SER A 18 -12.08 32.93 4.19
N GLY A 19 -10.78 33.24 4.29
CA GLY A 19 -9.71 32.53 3.57
C GLY A 19 -9.34 31.17 4.15
N CYS A 20 -9.73 30.84 5.39
CA CYS A 20 -9.39 29.57 6.02
C CYS A 20 -10.07 28.37 5.33
N ASP A 21 -11.26 28.53 4.74
CA ASP A 21 -11.90 27.43 4.00
C ASP A 21 -11.15 27.12 2.69
N SER A 22 -10.75 28.16 1.96
CA SER A 22 -9.95 28.04 0.73
C SER A 22 -8.57 27.43 1.01
N ALA A 23 -7.89 27.88 2.08
CA ALA A 23 -6.63 27.29 2.52
C ALA A 23 -6.82 25.83 2.94
N ARG A 24 -7.90 25.50 3.66
CA ARG A 24 -8.22 24.14 4.05
C ARG A 24 -8.40 23.22 2.85
N ARG A 25 -9.08 23.65 1.78
CA ARG A 25 -9.24 22.86 0.53
C ARG A 25 -7.94 22.74 -0.27
N ALA A 26 -7.09 23.77 -0.26
CA ALA A 26 -5.81 23.75 -0.96
C ALA A 26 -4.77 22.84 -0.28
N PHE A 27 -4.76 22.81 1.06
CA PHE A 27 -3.82 22.01 1.85
C PHE A 27 -4.39 20.65 2.30
N SER A 28 -5.71 20.48 2.30
CA SER A 28 -6.38 19.22 2.58
C SER A 28 -7.30 18.89 1.41
N SER A 29 -6.98 17.80 0.71
CA SER A 29 -7.95 17.19 -0.21
C SER A 29 -9.24 16.90 0.55
N ASP A 30 -10.40 17.14 -0.08
CA ASP A 30 -11.70 16.87 0.54
C ASP A 30 -11.73 15.44 1.07
N LYS A 31 -12.29 15.27 2.27
CA LYS A 31 -12.36 13.95 2.91
C LYS A 31 -13.45 13.12 2.25
N THR A 32 -13.15 12.60 1.07
CA THR A 32 -13.95 11.56 0.42
C THR A 32 -13.59 10.24 1.07
N ALA A 33 -14.49 9.71 1.90
CA ALA A 33 -14.33 8.36 2.42
C ALA A 33 -14.31 7.37 1.23
N PRO A 34 -13.38 6.40 1.20
CA PRO A 34 -13.39 5.36 0.18
C PRO A 34 -14.69 4.55 0.23
N ASP A 35 -15.08 3.98 -0.91
CA ASP A 35 -16.19 3.03 -0.96
C ASP A 35 -15.76 1.69 -0.37
N GLU A 36 -15.99 1.51 0.94
CA GLU A 36 -15.70 0.28 1.70
C GLU A 36 -16.52 -0.93 1.20
N PHE A 37 -17.51 -0.73 0.32
CA PHE A 37 -18.34 -1.79 -0.26
C PHE A 37 -17.96 -2.13 -1.70
N ALA A 38 -16.92 -1.50 -2.25
CA ALA A 38 -16.43 -1.80 -3.59
C ALA A 38 -15.85 -3.22 -3.66
N VAL A 39 -16.54 -4.11 -4.38
CA VAL A 39 -16.07 -5.49 -4.63
C VAL A 39 -15.20 -5.51 -5.89
N TYR A 40 -13.90 -5.73 -5.71
CA TYR A 40 -12.96 -5.90 -6.83
C TYR A 40 -12.85 -7.38 -7.22
N SER A 41 -12.98 -7.66 -8.51
CA SER A 41 -12.71 -8.99 -9.06
C SER A 41 -11.20 -9.24 -9.04
N ARG A 42 -10.76 -10.28 -8.31
CA ARG A 42 -9.37 -10.71 -8.32
C ARG A 42 -9.16 -11.66 -9.51
N PRO A 43 -8.03 -11.55 -10.25
CA PRO A 43 -7.70 -12.57 -11.22
C PRO A 43 -7.66 -13.94 -10.53
N PRO A 44 -8.09 -15.01 -11.22
CA PRO A 44 -8.01 -16.35 -10.66
C PRO A 44 -6.56 -16.65 -10.29
N LEU A 45 -6.34 -17.25 -9.11
CA LEU A 45 -5.01 -17.71 -8.72
C LEU A 45 -4.50 -18.69 -9.79
N SER A 46 -3.39 -18.34 -10.44
CA SER A 46 -2.71 -19.26 -11.35
C SER A 46 -2.16 -20.42 -10.54
N LEU A 47 -2.70 -21.63 -10.74
CA LEU A 47 -2.14 -22.84 -10.16
C LEU A 47 -0.80 -23.12 -10.84
N PRO A 48 0.30 -23.29 -10.07
CA PRO A 48 1.58 -23.68 -10.66
C PRO A 48 1.45 -25.08 -11.30
N PRO A 49 2.16 -25.38 -12.40
CA PRO A 49 2.06 -26.67 -13.10
C PRO A 49 2.33 -27.88 -12.19
N GLU A 50 3.15 -27.68 -11.16
CA GLU A 50 3.54 -28.71 -10.19
C GLU A 50 2.64 -28.77 -8.94
N TYR A 51 1.42 -28.21 -8.96
CA TYR A 51 0.53 -28.19 -7.78
C TYR A 51 0.09 -29.58 -7.29
N THR A 52 0.24 -30.60 -8.14
CA THR A 52 -0.12 -32.00 -7.82
C THR A 52 1.02 -32.73 -7.09
N LEU A 53 2.19 -32.11 -6.94
CA LEU A 53 3.28 -32.70 -6.18
C LEU A 53 2.91 -32.76 -4.69
N LEU A 54 2.72 -33.98 -4.19
CA LEU A 54 2.54 -34.23 -2.78
C LEU A 54 3.87 -33.98 -2.04
N PRO A 55 3.85 -33.39 -0.84
CA PRO A 55 5.04 -33.37 0.01
C PRO A 55 5.49 -34.83 0.26
N PRO A 56 6.81 -35.10 0.25
CA PRO A 56 7.32 -36.44 0.50
C PRO A 56 6.91 -36.92 1.89
N LYS A 57 6.71 -38.23 2.05
CA LYS A 57 6.28 -38.81 3.32
C LYS A 57 7.31 -38.50 4.41
N PRO A 58 6.86 -38.16 5.64
CA PRO A 58 7.77 -38.00 6.77
C PRO A 58 8.66 -39.24 6.94
N GLY A 59 9.99 -39.04 6.91
CA GLY A 59 10.98 -40.13 7.02
C GLY A 59 11.47 -40.73 5.71
N GLU A 60 10.89 -40.35 4.56
CA GLU A 60 11.39 -40.76 3.25
C GLU A 60 12.56 -39.84 2.84
N LYS A 61 13.68 -40.43 2.40
CA LYS A 61 14.88 -39.67 2.02
C LYS A 61 14.58 -38.87 0.75
N PHE A 62 14.47 -37.55 0.88
CA PHE A 62 14.41 -36.65 -0.27
C PHE A 62 15.73 -36.76 -1.07
N GLN A 63 15.64 -37.05 -2.37
CA GLN A 63 16.80 -36.94 -3.27
C GLN A 63 17.06 -35.46 -3.53
N ARG A 64 17.76 -34.82 -2.58
CA ARG A 64 18.32 -33.49 -2.83
C ARG A 64 19.38 -33.67 -3.90
N GLY A 65 19.20 -33.04 -5.06
CA GLY A 65 20.24 -32.94 -6.07
C GLY A 65 21.53 -32.37 -5.48
N ASP A 66 22.63 -32.49 -6.22
CA ASP A 66 23.95 -32.09 -5.73
C ASP A 66 23.90 -30.68 -5.12
N SER A 67 24.47 -30.54 -3.93
CA SER A 67 24.51 -29.24 -3.25
C SER A 67 25.18 -28.22 -4.17
N SER A 68 24.73 -26.96 -4.15
CA SER A 68 25.32 -25.88 -4.94
C SER A 68 26.83 -25.75 -4.71
N ALA A 69 27.31 -26.05 -3.49
CA ALA A 69 28.72 -26.10 -3.16
C ALA A 69 29.47 -27.26 -3.85
N ALA A 70 28.85 -28.44 -3.98
CA ALA A 70 29.42 -29.57 -4.69
C ALA A 70 29.51 -29.30 -6.20
N LEU A 71 28.45 -28.75 -6.79
CA LEU A 71 28.43 -28.33 -8.20
C LEU A 71 29.47 -27.24 -8.48
N ALA A 72 29.61 -26.25 -7.59
CA ALA A 72 30.61 -25.20 -7.73
C ALA A 72 32.04 -25.76 -7.66
N LYS A 73 32.31 -26.71 -6.76
CA LYS A 73 33.62 -27.38 -6.68
C LYS A 73 33.93 -28.14 -7.94
N GLN A 74 32.98 -28.91 -8.48
CA GLN A 74 33.16 -29.65 -9.74
C GLN A 74 33.40 -28.70 -10.92
N ALA A 75 32.66 -27.59 -11.00
CA ALA A 75 32.84 -26.59 -12.06
C ALA A 75 34.21 -25.86 -11.99
N ILE A 76 34.73 -25.64 -10.79
CA ILE A 76 36.00 -24.92 -10.59
C ILE A 76 37.21 -25.87 -10.72
N VAL A 77 37.09 -27.09 -10.20
CA VAL A 77 38.20 -28.04 -10.07
C VAL A 77 38.25 -29.04 -11.24
N GLY A 78 37.16 -29.20 -11.99
CA GLY A 78 37.12 -30.02 -13.21
C GLY A 78 37.22 -31.53 -12.98
N GLN A 79 36.85 -32.02 -11.80
CA GLN A 79 36.66 -33.44 -11.50
C GLN A 79 35.19 -33.78 -11.37
#